data_AF-A0A2E3Z984-F1
#
_entry.id   AF-A0A2E3Z984-F1
#
_cell.length_a   1.000
_cell.length_b   1.000
_cell.length_c   1.000
_cell.angle_alpha   90.00
_cell.angle_beta   90.00
_cell.angle_gamma   90.00
#
_symmetry.space_group_name_H-M   'P 1'
#
loop_
_entity.id
_entity.type
_entity.pdbx_description
1 polymer ?
#
loop_
_entity_poly.entity_id
_entity_poly.type
_entity_poly.pdbx_seq_one_letter_code
_entity_poly.pdbx_strand_id
1 'polypeptide(L)'
;MSAPANDSLIRLIVLLGAILLPRLAGAVEHVQVNREGDTQQLSGKVVIEDSVGSMLLETDEGGLWPLQANMIRSRTRDGVPLALLDKDQLADRLLAEMGPAFQVHHSKHYVVVYNTTPVYARWTSSLLERLHKAFLASWKKNDFDVKSPQQPLVVLVFGDKDTYIRHARPELGPGVGNAIGYYSQQTNRIVMYDLTGMQAFRRENRRRGTLHDISALLSRPEAEPLVATIVHEATHQISFNCGLQVRFVDNPAWLVEGLAMYYETPDLSSKRSWSGIGNVNYARWDLFRQNYSAGKVGTLKSLIVDDNRIRNPRTAVDVYAESWAWTYFLLKWHPQEYVAYLKLLAAKPLLRLDDREQRLADFQACFGENLEELQNEFTRRMQRIK
;
A
#
# COMPACT_ATOMS: atom_id res chain seq x y z
N MET A 1 -2.60 -13.70 3.82
CA MET A 1 -3.65 -12.71 3.50
C MET A 1 -3.12 -11.39 4.00
N SER A 2 -3.11 -10.36 3.14
CA SER A 2 -2.93 -8.98 3.58
C SER A 2 -4.03 -8.63 4.58
N ALA A 3 -3.75 -7.74 5.53
CA ALA A 3 -4.85 -7.13 6.28
C ALA A 3 -5.72 -6.40 5.27
N PRO A 4 -7.07 -6.48 5.35
CA PRO A 4 -7.88 -5.51 4.62
C PRO A 4 -7.34 -4.14 4.98
N ALA A 5 -7.10 -3.27 3.98
CA ALA A 5 -6.60 -1.92 4.20
C ALA A 5 -7.45 -1.27 5.31
N ASN A 6 -6.94 -1.36 6.54
CA ASN A 6 -7.73 -1.04 7.69
C ASN A 6 -7.49 0.43 7.88
N ASP A 7 -8.28 1.24 7.16
CA ASP A 7 -8.43 2.68 7.34
C ASP A 7 -8.98 3.03 8.75
N SER A 8 -8.80 2.15 9.74
CA SER A 8 -9.14 2.38 11.15
C SER A 8 -8.41 3.60 11.74
N LEU A 9 -7.44 4.16 11.02
CA LEU A 9 -6.76 5.41 11.33
C LEU A 9 -7.35 6.65 10.64
N ILE A 10 -8.25 6.49 9.68
CA ILE A 10 -9.15 7.57 9.27
C ILE A 10 -10.36 7.51 10.21
N ARG A 11 -10.14 7.92 11.47
CA ARG A 11 -11.24 8.66 12.14
C ARG A 11 -11.60 9.76 11.16
N LEU A 12 -12.86 9.85 10.76
CA LEU A 12 -13.39 10.81 9.79
C LEU A 12 -12.79 12.21 10.04
N ILE A 13 -11.72 12.55 9.32
CA ILE A 13 -11.12 13.88 9.32
C ILE A 13 -11.48 14.44 7.97
N VAL A 14 -12.66 15.07 7.93
CA VAL A 14 -13.07 15.92 6.81
C VAL A 14 -12.58 17.31 7.16
N LEU A 15 -11.56 17.79 6.44
CA LEU A 15 -11.15 19.19 6.53
C LEU A 15 -12.25 20.02 5.83
N LEU A 16 -13.07 20.73 6.61
CA LEU A 16 -14.09 21.64 6.11
C LEU A 16 -13.43 22.98 5.73
N GLY A 17 -13.40 23.28 4.43
CA GLY A 17 -12.98 24.58 3.90
C GLY A 17 -11.53 24.93 4.15
N ALA A 18 -10.64 24.58 3.23
CA ALA A 18 -9.26 25.06 3.21
C ALA A 18 -9.24 26.53 2.73
N ILE A 19 -8.86 27.46 3.61
CA ILE A 19 -8.49 28.81 3.20
C ILE A 19 -6.98 28.78 2.97
N LEU A 20 -6.57 28.90 1.70
CA LEU A 20 -5.17 29.05 1.31
C LEU A 20 -4.66 30.43 1.76
N LEU A 21 -4.23 30.55 3.02
CA LEU A 21 -3.43 31.69 3.46
C LEU A 21 -2.00 31.52 2.90
N PRO A 22 -1.39 32.57 2.33
CA PRO A 22 -0.04 32.49 1.79
C PRO A 22 0.94 32.29 2.95
N ARG A 23 1.32 31.03 3.20
CA ARG A 23 2.42 30.68 4.09
C ARG A 23 3.67 30.49 3.24
N LEU A 24 4.81 30.93 3.77
CA LEU A 24 6.12 30.65 3.19
C LEU A 24 6.23 29.13 3.00
N ALA A 25 6.08 28.68 1.75
CA ALA A 25 6.07 27.29 1.36
C ALA A 25 7.48 26.73 1.62
N GLY A 26 7.69 26.10 2.78
CA GLY A 26 8.97 25.48 3.13
C GLY A 26 9.18 25.30 4.63
N ALA A 27 8.72 26.23 5.45
CA ALA A 27 8.99 26.25 6.90
C ALA A 27 8.56 24.97 7.63
N VAL A 28 9.42 24.44 8.51
CA VAL A 28 9.09 23.33 9.41
C VAL A 28 8.26 23.86 10.58
N GLU A 29 7.20 23.12 10.87
CA GLU A 29 6.34 23.31 12.03
C GLU A 29 6.71 22.26 13.07
N HIS A 30 6.96 22.70 14.30
CA HIS A 30 7.13 21.84 15.46
C HIS A 30 5.86 21.93 16.30
N VAL A 31 5.17 20.80 16.42
CA VAL A 31 3.92 20.68 17.17
C VAL A 31 4.08 19.71 18.33
N GLN A 32 3.56 20.09 19.49
CA GLN A 32 3.30 19.13 20.58
C GLN A 32 1.87 18.67 20.47
N VAL A 33 1.66 17.36 20.40
CA VAL A 33 0.36 16.75 20.25
C VAL A 33 0.08 15.78 21.39
N ASN A 34 -1.15 15.76 21.88
CA ASN A 34 -1.62 14.69 22.75
C ASN A 34 -2.26 13.60 21.91
N ARG A 35 -1.59 12.44 21.83
CA ARG A 35 -2.07 11.28 21.08
C ARG A 35 -1.99 10.05 21.98
N GLU A 36 -3.09 9.29 22.03
CA GLU A 36 -3.16 8.01 22.76
C GLU A 36 -2.80 8.10 24.26
N GLY A 37 -2.94 9.30 24.85
CA GLY A 37 -2.62 9.54 26.27
C GLY A 37 -1.23 10.14 26.50
N ASP A 38 -0.37 10.14 25.48
CA ASP A 38 1.00 10.65 25.57
C ASP A 38 1.19 11.97 24.83
N THR A 39 2.12 12.80 25.33
CA THR A 39 2.55 14.02 24.64
C THR A 39 3.71 13.67 23.71
N GLN A 40 3.55 13.93 22.42
CA GLN A 40 4.55 13.67 21.39
C GLN A 40 4.92 14.98 20.68
N GLN A 41 6.21 15.13 20.37
CA GLN A 41 6.70 16.22 19.54
C GLN A 41 6.82 15.74 18.10
N LEU A 42 6.12 16.38 17.16
CA LEU A 42 6.27 16.15 15.73
C LEU A 42 6.85 17.38 15.06
N SER A 43 7.69 17.17 14.06
CA SER A 43 8.28 18.24 13.26
C SER A 43 8.09 17.92 11.78
N GLY A 44 7.57 18.85 11.02
CA GLY A 44 7.30 18.60 9.61
C GLY A 44 6.79 19.81 8.84
N LYS A 45 6.58 19.62 7.54
CA LYS A 45 5.95 20.60 6.67
C LYS A 45 4.44 20.43 6.72
N VAL A 46 3.69 21.51 6.89
CA VAL A 46 2.23 21.47 6.73
C VAL A 46 1.88 21.35 5.25
N VAL A 47 1.22 20.24 4.90
CA VAL A 47 0.78 19.93 3.53
C VAL A 47 -0.56 20.60 3.24
N ILE A 48 -1.50 20.50 4.18
CA ILE A 48 -2.80 21.17 4.14
C ILE A 48 -3.23 21.50 5.57
N GLU A 49 -4.00 22.57 5.73
CA GLU A 49 -4.62 22.98 6.99
C GLU A 49 -6.02 23.53 6.72
N ASP A 50 -6.96 23.25 7.59
CA ASP A 50 -8.31 23.82 7.53
C ASP A 50 -8.43 25.15 8.29
N SER A 51 -9.63 25.75 8.20
CA SER A 51 -9.98 26.99 8.89
C SER A 51 -9.96 26.91 10.42
N VAL A 52 -10.01 25.71 11.01
CA VAL A 52 -10.03 25.52 12.47
C VAL A 52 -8.67 25.09 13.04
N GLY A 53 -7.65 24.95 12.19
CA GLY A 53 -6.27 24.64 12.57
C GLY A 53 -5.94 23.15 12.60
N SER A 54 -6.81 22.27 12.10
CA SER A 54 -6.44 20.87 11.84
C SER A 54 -5.52 20.83 10.61
N MET A 55 -4.53 19.96 10.62
CA MET A 55 -3.50 19.93 9.58
C MET A 55 -3.07 18.52 9.20
N LEU A 56 -2.57 18.37 7.98
CA LEU A 56 -1.76 17.23 7.56
C LEU A 56 -0.29 17.65 7.61
N LEU A 57 0.49 17.02 8.49
CA LEU A 57 1.91 17.29 8.67
C LEU A 57 2.75 16.19 7.99
N GLU A 58 3.64 16.58 7.07
CA GLU A 58 4.63 15.69 6.46
C GLU A 58 5.95 15.78 7.24
N THR A 59 6.41 14.66 7.81
CA THR A 59 7.68 14.60 8.54
C THR A 59 8.88 14.40 7.60
N ASP A 60 10.09 14.63 8.11
CA ASP A 60 11.36 14.42 7.41
C ASP A 60 11.59 12.97 6.95
N GLU A 61 10.94 12.00 7.60
CA GLU A 61 10.90 10.60 7.22
C GLU A 61 9.77 10.24 6.22
N GLY A 62 9.01 11.21 5.72
CA GLY A 62 7.94 11.01 4.74
C GLY A 62 6.63 10.47 5.34
N GLY A 63 6.49 10.53 6.67
CA GLY A 63 5.24 10.23 7.36
C GLY A 63 4.22 11.35 7.18
N LEU A 64 2.95 11.01 6.98
CA LEU A 64 1.83 11.95 6.85
C LEU A 64 0.92 11.83 8.07
N TRP A 65 0.89 12.87 8.88
CA TRP A 65 0.23 12.89 10.18
C TRP A 65 -1.00 13.80 10.12
N PRO A 66 -2.22 13.25 10.05
CA PRO A 66 -3.43 14.04 10.21
C PRO A 66 -3.60 14.41 11.69
N LEU A 67 -3.55 15.71 11.98
CA LEU A 67 -3.61 16.27 13.32
C LEU A 67 -4.88 17.11 13.45
N GLN A 68 -5.78 16.72 14.34
CA GLN A 68 -6.95 17.53 14.67
C GLN A 68 -6.52 18.73 15.54
N ALA A 69 -7.14 19.89 15.34
CA ALA A 69 -6.80 21.11 16.08
C ALA A 69 -6.81 20.91 17.61
N ASN A 70 -7.76 20.12 18.13
CA ASN A 70 -7.89 19.83 19.56
C ASN A 70 -6.77 18.93 20.13
N MET A 71 -5.98 18.26 19.28
CA MET A 71 -4.83 17.45 19.70
C MET A 71 -3.58 18.31 19.87
N ILE A 72 -3.50 19.46 19.22
CA ILE A 72 -2.32 20.33 19.18
C ILE A 72 -2.29 21.19 20.43
N ARG A 73 -1.25 21.01 21.25
CA ARG A 73 -1.02 21.75 22.51
C ARG A 73 -0.22 23.01 22.31
N SER A 74 0.83 22.91 21.51
CA SER A 74 1.69 24.02 21.16
C SER A 74 2.20 23.84 19.75
N ARG A 75 2.53 24.97 19.12
CA ARG A 75 3.02 25.03 17.75
C ARG A 75 4.05 26.15 17.64
N THR A 76 5.18 25.83 17.05
CA THR A 76 6.23 26.79 16.71
C THR A 76 6.69 26.53 15.29
N ARG A 77 7.28 27.54 14.65
CA ARG A 77 7.74 27.47 13.28
C ARG A 77 9.19 27.89 13.22
N ASP A 78 10.00 27.17 12.45
CA ASP A 78 11.30 27.63 12.00
C ASP A 78 11.26 28.10 10.54
N GLY A 79 12.22 28.93 10.13
CA GLY A 79 12.31 29.42 8.75
C GLY A 79 12.98 28.44 7.78
N VAL A 80 13.21 27.18 8.19
CA VAL A 80 14.05 26.23 7.47
C VAL A 80 13.17 25.32 6.60
N PRO A 81 13.54 25.06 5.33
CA PRO A 81 12.87 24.06 4.52
C PRO A 81 12.97 22.65 5.11
N LEU A 82 11.88 21.88 5.08
CA LEU A 82 11.95 20.45 5.42
C LEU A 82 12.93 19.72 4.48
N ALA A 83 13.97 19.12 5.06
CA ALA A 83 14.87 18.21 4.37
C ALA A 83 14.47 16.77 4.67
N LEU A 84 14.21 15.98 3.63
CA LEU A 84 13.92 14.55 3.79
C LEU A 84 15.18 13.80 4.19
N LEU A 85 15.02 12.82 5.07
CA LEU A 85 16.12 12.00 5.56
C LEU A 85 16.67 11.10 4.44
N ASP A 86 18.00 11.01 4.36
CA ASP A 86 18.67 10.03 3.50
C ASP A 86 18.60 8.61 4.10
N LYS A 87 19.26 7.64 3.45
CA LYS A 87 19.24 6.24 3.88
C LYS A 87 19.82 6.03 5.27
N ASP A 88 20.96 6.66 5.55
CA ASP A 88 21.70 6.44 6.79
C ASP A 88 20.97 7.15 7.94
N GLN A 89 20.45 8.34 7.70
CA GLN A 89 19.62 9.08 8.66
C GLN A 89 18.31 8.34 8.99
N LEU A 90 17.63 7.77 7.98
CA LEU A 90 16.45 6.93 8.21
C LEU A 90 16.81 5.68 9.02
N ALA A 91 17.91 5.01 8.67
CA ALA A 91 18.37 3.83 9.39
C ALA A 91 18.61 4.14 10.87
N ASP A 92 19.34 5.22 11.17
CA ASP A 92 19.65 5.63 12.55
C ASP A 92 18.37 5.96 13.33
N ARG A 93 17.45 6.72 12.73
CA ARG A 93 16.15 7.06 13.33
C ARG A 93 15.34 5.80 13.67
N LEU A 94 15.25 4.88 12.71
CA LEU A 94 14.47 3.66 12.86
C LEU A 94 15.13 2.69 13.85
N LEU A 95 16.45 2.59 13.90
CA LEU A 95 17.15 1.78 14.90
C LEU A 95 16.92 2.32 16.32
N ALA A 96 16.91 3.65 16.47
CA ALA A 96 16.57 4.29 17.75
C ALA A 96 15.09 4.04 18.15
N GLU A 97 14.15 4.07 17.19
CA GLU A 97 12.73 3.76 17.40
C GLU A 97 12.51 2.28 17.79
N MET A 98 13.15 1.37 17.08
CA MET A 98 12.88 -0.08 17.18
C MET A 98 13.69 -0.78 18.28
N GLY A 99 14.80 -0.18 18.70
CA GLY A 99 15.65 -0.66 19.78
C GLY A 99 16.76 -1.64 19.35
N PRO A 100 17.63 -2.05 20.31
CA PRO A 100 18.93 -2.67 20.03
C PRO A 100 18.88 -4.08 19.41
N ALA A 101 17.70 -4.71 19.37
CA ALA A 101 17.53 -6.02 18.73
C ALA A 101 17.48 -5.91 17.20
N PHE A 102 17.24 -4.72 16.66
CA PHE A 102 17.14 -4.48 15.23
C PHE A 102 18.50 -4.16 14.61
N GLN A 103 18.65 -4.55 13.36
CA GLN A 103 19.77 -4.27 12.47
C GLN A 103 19.21 -3.65 11.19
N VAL A 104 20.10 -3.11 10.35
CA VAL A 104 19.72 -2.50 9.08
C VAL A 104 20.43 -3.15 7.89
N HIS A 105 19.71 -3.26 6.78
CA HIS A 105 20.23 -3.63 5.48
C HIS A 105 19.78 -2.62 4.43
N HIS A 106 20.74 -2.05 3.68
CA HIS A 106 20.46 -1.14 2.57
C HIS A 106 20.46 -1.86 1.23
N SER A 107 19.53 -1.47 0.36
CA SER A 107 19.57 -1.77 -1.07
C SER A 107 19.55 -0.48 -1.89
N LYS A 108 19.30 -0.57 -3.20
CA LYS A 108 19.29 0.61 -4.09
C LYS A 108 18.18 1.59 -3.73
N HIS A 109 16.98 1.11 -3.43
CA HIS A 109 15.82 1.94 -3.11
C HIS A 109 15.29 1.72 -1.69
N TYR A 110 15.72 0.68 -0.97
CA TYR A 110 15.14 0.32 0.33
C TYR A 110 16.11 0.48 1.51
N VAL A 111 15.53 0.82 2.66
CA VAL A 111 16.10 0.66 4.00
C VAL A 111 15.30 -0.42 4.72
N VAL A 112 15.92 -1.58 4.96
CA VAL A 112 15.27 -2.72 5.64
C VAL A 112 15.78 -2.79 7.08
N VAL A 113 14.90 -2.53 8.04
CA VAL A 113 15.19 -2.60 9.48
C VAL A 113 14.58 -3.89 10.02
N TYR A 114 15.40 -4.74 10.61
CA TYR A 114 15.00 -6.12 10.91
C TYR A 114 15.59 -6.66 12.21
N ASN A 115 14.86 -7.50 12.93
CA ASN A 115 15.39 -8.31 14.05
C ASN A 115 15.33 -9.83 13.76
N THR A 116 15.32 -10.18 12.47
CA THR A 116 15.48 -11.56 11.97
C THR A 116 16.90 -11.83 11.45
N THR A 117 17.08 -12.90 10.67
CA THR A 117 18.35 -13.23 10.03
C THR A 117 18.73 -12.22 8.93
N PRO A 118 20.02 -11.82 8.81
CA PRO A 118 20.48 -10.96 7.72
C PRO A 118 20.22 -11.54 6.32
N VAL A 119 20.17 -12.87 6.21
CA VAL A 119 19.88 -13.58 4.96
C VAL A 119 18.45 -13.33 4.51
N TYR A 120 17.48 -13.39 5.42
CA TYR A 120 16.08 -13.10 5.10
C TYR A 120 15.88 -11.63 4.72
N ALA A 121 16.50 -10.69 5.47
CA ALA A 121 16.44 -9.27 5.13
C ALA A 121 16.97 -8.97 3.71
N ARG A 122 18.08 -9.59 3.31
CA ARG A 122 18.63 -9.52 1.94
C ARG A 122 17.73 -10.18 0.89
N TRP A 123 17.07 -11.28 1.24
CA TRP A 123 16.11 -11.93 0.35
C TRP A 123 14.90 -11.01 0.10
N THR A 124 14.34 -10.42 1.16
CA THR A 124 13.23 -9.47 1.08
C THR A 124 13.61 -8.28 0.21
N SER A 125 14.71 -7.59 0.49
CA SER A 125 15.14 -6.44 -0.32
C SER A 125 15.33 -6.81 -1.80
N SER A 126 15.92 -7.97 -2.09
CA SER A 126 16.09 -8.46 -3.47
C SER A 126 14.76 -8.69 -4.19
N LEU A 127 13.76 -9.26 -3.51
CA LEU A 127 12.41 -9.43 -4.06
C LEU A 127 11.78 -8.06 -4.39
N LEU A 128 11.86 -7.11 -3.44
CA LEU A 128 11.27 -5.78 -3.58
C LEU A 128 11.94 -4.94 -4.68
N GLU A 129 13.26 -5.00 -4.80
CA GLU A 129 14.00 -4.33 -5.88
C GLU A 129 13.60 -4.83 -7.27
N ARG A 130 13.39 -6.15 -7.40
CA ARG A 130 12.92 -6.75 -8.66
C ARG A 130 11.51 -6.28 -9.00
N LEU A 131 10.60 -6.29 -8.02
CA LEU A 131 9.25 -5.77 -8.20
C LEU A 131 9.27 -4.29 -8.58
N HIS A 132 9.98 -3.45 -7.83
CA HIS A 132 10.11 -2.01 -8.11
C HIS A 132 10.57 -1.74 -9.54
N LYS A 133 11.65 -2.41 -9.99
CA LYS A 133 12.13 -2.26 -11.37
C LYS A 133 11.06 -2.65 -12.39
N ALA A 134 10.40 -3.77 -12.18
CA ALA A 134 9.45 -4.32 -13.13
C ALA A 134 8.13 -3.53 -13.16
N PHE A 135 7.67 -3.05 -12.00
CA PHE A 135 6.52 -2.15 -11.85
C PHE A 135 6.73 -0.82 -12.58
N LEU A 136 7.88 -0.16 -12.38
CA LEU A 136 8.14 1.09 -13.10
C LEU A 136 8.26 0.86 -14.61
N ALA A 137 8.82 -0.27 -15.04
CA ALA A 137 8.93 -0.60 -16.46
C ALA A 137 7.57 -0.88 -17.12
N SER A 138 6.65 -1.60 -16.44
CA SER A 138 5.31 -1.87 -16.96
C SER A 138 4.50 -0.58 -17.12
N TRP A 139 4.57 0.34 -16.17
CA TRP A 139 3.83 1.60 -16.24
C TRP A 139 4.37 2.60 -17.25
N LYS A 140 5.70 2.66 -17.46
CA LYS A 140 6.28 3.42 -18.58
C LYS A 140 5.78 2.93 -19.94
N LYS A 141 5.58 1.61 -20.08
CA LYS A 141 5.03 1.03 -21.32
C LYS A 141 3.55 1.38 -21.53
N ASN A 142 2.81 1.67 -20.45
CA ASN A 142 1.42 2.12 -20.51
C ASN A 142 1.30 3.66 -20.56
N ASP A 143 2.34 4.38 -21.02
CA ASP A 143 2.33 5.85 -21.16
C ASP A 143 1.98 6.61 -19.86
N PHE A 144 2.33 6.03 -18.71
CA PHE A 144 2.28 6.69 -17.41
C PHE A 144 3.66 7.25 -17.05
N ASP A 145 3.71 8.54 -16.70
CA ASP A 145 4.94 9.20 -16.22
C ASP A 145 5.22 8.82 -14.76
N VAL A 146 5.79 7.62 -14.56
CA VAL A 146 6.17 7.15 -13.24
C VAL A 146 7.47 7.79 -12.78
N LYS A 147 7.45 8.28 -11.54
CA LYS A 147 8.58 8.93 -10.88
C LYS A 147 9.34 7.94 -10.01
N SER A 148 10.63 8.21 -9.80
CA SER A 148 11.37 7.52 -8.73
C SER A 148 10.89 8.04 -7.36
N PRO A 149 10.87 7.19 -6.32
CA PRO A 149 10.62 7.64 -4.96
C PRO A 149 11.56 8.77 -4.56
N GLN A 150 11.03 9.82 -3.91
CA GLN A 150 11.82 10.97 -3.47
C GLN A 150 12.73 10.65 -2.28
N GLN A 151 12.40 9.57 -1.55
CA GLN A 151 13.09 9.11 -0.36
C GLN A 151 13.24 7.58 -0.43
N PRO A 152 14.24 6.98 0.25
CA PRO A 152 14.31 5.53 0.40
C PRO A 152 13.02 4.94 0.99
N LEU A 153 12.61 3.80 0.43
CA LEU A 153 11.43 3.06 0.86
C LEU A 153 11.76 2.20 2.09
N VAL A 154 10.95 2.27 3.14
CA VAL A 154 11.22 1.62 4.43
C VAL A 154 10.47 0.30 4.55
N VAL A 155 11.16 -0.72 5.07
CA VAL A 155 10.58 -2.04 5.37
C VAL A 155 11.02 -2.47 6.77
N LEU A 156 10.05 -2.76 7.64
CA LEU A 156 10.26 -3.31 8.96
C LEU A 156 10.00 -4.83 8.94
N VAL A 157 11.00 -5.62 9.31
CA VAL A 157 10.92 -7.10 9.31
C VAL A 157 11.14 -7.66 10.71
N PHE A 158 10.05 -8.09 11.33
CA PHE A 158 10.05 -8.74 12.63
C PHE A 158 10.48 -10.21 12.52
N GLY A 159 11.26 -10.72 13.46
CA GLY A 159 11.70 -12.11 13.49
C GLY A 159 10.61 -13.10 13.89
N ASP A 160 9.55 -12.62 14.53
CA ASP A 160 8.45 -13.44 15.02
C ASP A 160 7.09 -12.72 14.92
N LYS A 161 6.03 -13.52 14.85
CA LYS A 161 4.65 -13.07 14.69
C LYS A 161 4.14 -12.30 15.93
N ASP A 162 4.59 -12.65 17.12
CA ASP A 162 4.05 -12.06 18.36
C ASP A 162 4.54 -10.62 18.53
N THR A 163 5.83 -10.37 18.26
CA THR A 163 6.40 -9.02 18.26
C THR A 163 5.81 -8.16 17.16
N TYR A 164 5.60 -8.73 15.96
CA TYR A 164 4.86 -8.05 14.89
C TYR A 164 3.44 -7.66 15.33
N ILE A 165 2.67 -8.59 15.90
CA ILE A 165 1.31 -8.32 16.37
C ILE A 165 1.31 -7.20 17.42
N ARG A 166 2.27 -7.20 18.36
CA ARG A 166 2.37 -6.14 19.37
C ARG A 166 2.60 -4.77 18.74
N HIS A 167 3.52 -4.67 17.78
CA HIS A 167 3.82 -3.42 17.10
C HIS A 167 2.66 -2.95 16.20
N ALA A 168 2.00 -3.87 15.50
CA ALA A 168 1.00 -3.53 14.49
C ALA A 168 -0.43 -3.39 15.05
N ARG A 169 -0.70 -3.84 16.28
CA ARG A 169 -2.03 -3.78 16.92
C ARG A 169 -2.59 -2.35 17.06
N PRO A 170 -1.81 -1.31 17.42
CA PRO A 170 -2.34 0.06 17.49
C PRO A 170 -2.93 0.56 16.17
N GLU A 171 -2.32 0.16 15.04
CA GLU A 171 -2.74 0.58 13.70
C GLU A 171 -3.82 -0.33 13.10
N LEU A 172 -3.62 -1.66 13.13
CA LEU A 172 -4.51 -2.62 12.49
C LEU A 172 -5.64 -3.14 13.38
N GLY A 173 -5.59 -2.85 14.69
CA GLY A 173 -6.57 -3.31 15.66
C GLY A 173 -6.57 -4.84 15.87
N PRO A 174 -7.71 -5.42 16.32
CA PRO A 174 -7.80 -6.83 16.69
C PRO A 174 -7.55 -7.83 15.54
N GLY A 175 -7.71 -7.40 14.28
CA GLY A 175 -7.57 -8.25 13.09
C GLY A 175 -6.13 -8.56 12.67
N VAL A 176 -5.14 -7.92 13.29
CA VAL A 176 -3.71 -7.99 12.93
C VAL A 176 -3.15 -9.42 12.85
N GLY A 177 -3.68 -10.35 13.65
CA GLY A 177 -3.20 -11.74 13.69
C GLY A 177 -3.42 -12.54 12.41
N ASN A 178 -4.27 -12.04 11.51
CA ASN A 178 -4.58 -12.66 10.21
C ASN A 178 -3.70 -12.13 9.07
N ALA A 179 -2.95 -11.04 9.32
CA ALA A 179 -2.08 -10.40 8.35
C ALA A 179 -0.62 -10.80 8.56
N ILE A 180 0.07 -11.10 7.46
CA ILE A 180 1.51 -11.42 7.47
C ILE A 180 2.35 -10.13 7.42
N GLY A 181 1.80 -9.09 6.82
CA GLY A 181 2.32 -7.75 6.80
C GLY A 181 1.25 -6.79 6.30
N TYR A 182 1.59 -5.51 6.31
CA TYR A 182 0.76 -4.42 5.78
C TYR A 182 1.65 -3.25 5.33
N TYR A 183 1.15 -2.46 4.40
CA TYR A 183 1.65 -1.13 4.10
C TYR A 183 0.89 -0.07 4.90
N SER A 184 1.63 0.79 5.61
CA SER A 184 1.07 1.94 6.33
C SER A 184 1.09 3.18 5.44
N GLN A 185 -0.09 3.69 5.06
CA GLN A 185 -0.17 4.98 4.37
C GLN A 185 0.34 6.13 5.26
N GLN A 186 0.12 6.06 6.58
CA GLN A 186 0.56 7.10 7.50
C GLN A 186 2.10 7.19 7.53
N THR A 187 2.79 6.08 7.78
CA THR A 187 4.26 6.10 7.95
C THR A 187 5.03 5.88 6.64
N ASN A 188 4.35 5.48 5.56
CA ASN A 188 4.96 5.06 4.29
C ASN A 188 5.82 3.78 4.39
N ARG A 189 5.63 2.97 5.43
CA ARG A 189 6.45 1.79 5.72
C ARG A 189 5.69 0.51 5.39
N ILE A 190 6.40 -0.50 4.89
CA ILE A 190 5.90 -1.87 4.92
C ILE A 190 6.32 -2.49 6.25
N VAL A 191 5.40 -3.16 6.92
CA VAL A 191 5.67 -3.86 8.18
C VAL A 191 5.27 -5.32 8.03
N MET A 192 6.17 -6.25 8.30
CA MET A 192 5.95 -7.70 8.15
C MET A 192 6.76 -8.51 9.16
N TYR A 193 6.51 -9.81 9.24
CA TYR A 193 7.37 -10.74 9.98
C TYR A 193 7.97 -11.84 9.08
N ASP A 194 9.06 -12.44 9.56
CA ASP A 194 9.79 -13.49 8.86
C ASP A 194 8.95 -14.76 8.69
N LEU A 195 8.61 -15.03 7.43
CA LEU A 195 7.82 -16.19 7.01
C LEU A 195 8.51 -17.53 7.27
N THR A 196 9.83 -17.59 7.20
CA THR A 196 10.58 -18.84 7.43
C THR A 196 10.48 -19.30 8.88
N GLY A 197 10.08 -18.40 9.79
CA GLY A 197 9.80 -18.66 11.19
C GLY A 197 8.41 -19.26 11.45
N MET A 198 7.56 -19.48 10.44
CA MET A 198 6.24 -20.10 10.65
C MET A 198 6.36 -21.61 10.92
N GLN A 199 5.44 -22.16 11.74
CA GLN A 199 5.49 -23.58 12.16
C GLN A 199 5.59 -24.56 10.98
N ALA A 200 4.90 -24.27 9.87
CA ALA A 200 4.94 -25.06 8.64
C ALA A 200 6.38 -25.22 8.08
N PHE A 201 7.24 -24.21 8.27
CA PHE A 201 8.61 -24.21 7.77
C PHE A 201 9.66 -24.48 8.87
N ARG A 202 9.26 -24.50 10.16
CA ARG A 202 10.14 -24.80 11.30
C ARG A 202 10.59 -26.27 11.38
N ARG A 203 9.83 -27.22 10.84
CA ARG A 203 10.14 -28.66 10.96
C ARG A 203 11.30 -29.12 10.07
N GLU A 204 11.60 -28.38 9.00
CA GLU A 204 12.68 -28.68 8.06
C GLU A 204 13.97 -27.87 8.33
N ASN A 205 13.95 -27.08 9.40
CA ASN A 205 14.76 -25.87 9.62
C ASN A 205 16.17 -26.13 10.19
N ARG A 206 16.78 -27.30 9.96
CA ARG A 206 18.14 -27.62 10.45
C ARG A 206 19.27 -26.99 9.62
N ARG A 207 18.95 -26.30 8.51
CA ARG A 207 19.93 -25.75 7.54
C ARG A 207 19.65 -24.28 7.15
N ARG A 208 19.40 -23.39 8.12
CA ARG A 208 19.42 -21.94 7.82
C ARG A 208 20.86 -21.48 7.66
N GLY A 209 21.28 -21.21 6.42
CA GLY A 209 22.57 -20.56 6.18
C GLY A 209 22.58 -19.59 5.02
N THR A 210 21.94 -19.94 3.89
CA THR A 210 22.21 -19.22 2.62
C THR A 210 20.96 -18.60 1.99
N LEU A 211 21.19 -17.60 1.12
CA LEU A 211 20.13 -17.00 0.30
C LEU A 211 19.46 -18.04 -0.61
N HIS A 212 20.20 -19.06 -1.04
CA HIS A 212 19.67 -20.12 -1.88
C HIS A 212 18.62 -20.95 -1.13
N ASP A 213 18.89 -21.28 0.14
CA ASP A 213 17.96 -22.06 0.97
C ASP A 213 16.64 -21.31 1.19
N ILE A 214 16.71 -20.01 1.50
CA ILE A 214 15.51 -19.17 1.67
C ILE A 214 14.74 -19.06 0.36
N SER A 215 15.43 -18.84 -0.76
CA SER A 215 14.77 -18.76 -2.06
C SER A 215 14.10 -20.09 -2.42
N ALA A 216 14.77 -21.22 -2.21
CA ALA A 216 14.21 -22.54 -2.48
C ALA A 216 12.98 -22.84 -1.60
N LEU A 217 13.01 -22.43 -0.33
CA LEU A 217 11.87 -22.57 0.59
C LEU A 217 10.68 -21.72 0.14
N LEU A 218 10.93 -20.47 -0.24
CA LEU A 218 9.87 -19.50 -0.56
C LEU A 218 9.36 -19.60 -2.01
N SER A 219 10.05 -20.34 -2.88
CA SER A 219 9.55 -20.72 -4.20
C SER A 219 8.63 -21.95 -4.20
N ARG A 220 8.36 -22.56 -3.03
CA ARG A 220 7.45 -23.70 -2.92
C ARG A 220 5.98 -23.28 -3.03
N PRO A 221 5.07 -24.14 -3.52
CA PRO A 221 3.64 -23.82 -3.63
C PRO A 221 2.99 -23.36 -2.32
N GLU A 222 3.42 -23.91 -1.18
CA GLU A 222 2.88 -23.54 0.14
C GLU A 222 3.30 -22.14 0.59
N ALA A 223 4.40 -21.62 0.05
CA ALA A 223 4.90 -20.28 0.36
C ALA A 223 4.38 -19.21 -0.61
N GLU A 224 3.89 -19.61 -1.79
CA GLU A 224 3.43 -18.69 -2.84
C GLU A 224 2.41 -17.66 -2.34
N PRO A 225 1.34 -18.01 -1.59
CA PRO A 225 0.39 -17.02 -1.09
C PRO A 225 1.00 -16.03 -0.07
N LEU A 226 2.04 -16.46 0.64
CA LEU A 226 2.74 -15.62 1.62
C LEU A 226 3.64 -14.61 0.91
N VAL A 227 4.35 -15.07 -0.12
CA VAL A 227 5.19 -14.19 -0.96
C VAL A 227 4.31 -13.24 -1.76
N ALA A 228 3.18 -13.69 -2.29
CA ALA A 228 2.19 -12.83 -2.93
C ALA A 228 1.71 -11.71 -1.99
N THR A 229 1.56 -11.98 -0.68
CA THR A 229 1.24 -10.94 0.31
C THR A 229 2.37 -9.90 0.42
N ILE A 230 3.65 -10.31 0.43
CA ILE A 230 4.78 -9.35 0.45
C ILE A 230 4.76 -8.46 -0.80
N VAL A 231 4.45 -9.06 -1.95
CA VAL A 231 4.33 -8.35 -3.24
C VAL A 231 3.15 -7.39 -3.25
N HIS A 232 2.03 -7.78 -2.65
CA HIS A 232 0.85 -6.95 -2.48
C HIS A 232 1.20 -5.66 -1.73
N GLU A 233 1.79 -5.77 -0.53
CA GLU A 233 2.15 -4.59 0.27
C GLU A 233 3.20 -3.71 -0.40
N ALA A 234 4.15 -4.34 -1.09
CA ALA A 234 5.15 -3.61 -1.84
C ALA A 234 4.57 -2.88 -3.05
N THR A 235 3.53 -3.43 -3.67
CA THR A 235 2.83 -2.77 -4.77
C THR A 235 2.14 -1.50 -4.29
N HIS A 236 1.49 -1.54 -3.12
CA HIS A 236 0.96 -0.33 -2.47
C HIS A 236 2.06 0.70 -2.24
N GLN A 237 3.16 0.29 -1.59
CA GLN A 237 4.25 1.22 -1.32
C GLN A 237 4.80 1.85 -2.60
N ILE A 238 5.04 1.07 -3.66
CA ILE A 238 5.58 1.60 -4.91
C ILE A 238 4.55 2.53 -5.59
N SER A 239 3.28 2.14 -5.67
CA SER A 239 2.24 2.92 -6.36
C SER A 239 2.08 4.32 -5.75
N PHE A 240 2.12 4.41 -4.42
CA PHE A 240 2.01 5.67 -3.67
C PHE A 240 3.28 6.53 -3.72
N ASN A 241 4.44 5.96 -4.12
CA ASN A 241 5.72 6.68 -4.16
C ASN A 241 6.22 6.97 -5.57
N CYS A 242 5.54 6.47 -6.62
CA CYS A 242 5.90 6.74 -8.01
C CYS A 242 4.91 7.67 -8.74
N GLY A 243 3.93 8.23 -8.01
CA GLY A 243 2.93 9.16 -8.55
C GLY A 243 1.74 8.48 -9.24
N LEU A 244 1.59 7.16 -9.12
CA LEU A 244 0.45 6.43 -9.68
C LEU A 244 -0.80 6.63 -8.82
N GLN A 245 -0.62 6.59 -7.51
CA GLN A 245 -1.62 6.91 -6.50
C GLN A 245 -1.03 7.94 -5.53
N VAL A 246 -1.89 8.69 -4.85
CA VAL A 246 -1.48 9.69 -3.84
C VAL A 246 -2.11 9.30 -2.52
N ARG A 247 -1.28 9.19 -1.47
CA ARG A 247 -1.75 8.87 -0.12
C ARG A 247 -2.72 9.94 0.36
N PHE A 248 -3.75 9.54 1.13
CA PHE A 248 -4.78 10.45 1.68
C PHE A 248 -5.63 11.19 0.63
N VAL A 249 -5.55 10.82 -0.65
CA VAL A 249 -6.62 11.09 -1.62
C VAL A 249 -7.66 9.97 -1.55
N ASP A 250 -8.91 10.27 -1.90
CA ASP A 250 -9.99 9.27 -1.98
C ASP A 250 -9.79 8.30 -3.16
N ASN A 251 -8.89 7.33 -2.97
CA ASN A 251 -8.66 6.24 -3.91
C ASN A 251 -9.71 5.14 -3.64
N PRO A 252 -10.57 4.77 -4.62
CA PRO A 252 -11.53 3.69 -4.42
C PRO A 252 -10.83 2.37 -4.08
N ALA A 253 -11.31 1.67 -3.06
CA ALA A 253 -10.57 0.54 -2.50
C ALA A 253 -10.46 -0.64 -3.49
N TRP A 254 -11.47 -0.85 -4.35
CA TRP A 254 -11.39 -1.87 -5.42
C TRP A 254 -10.21 -1.62 -6.37
N LEU A 255 -9.88 -0.35 -6.64
CA LEU A 255 -8.82 0.02 -7.56
C LEU A 255 -7.46 -0.20 -6.91
N VAL A 256 -7.32 0.20 -5.64
CA VAL A 256 -6.10 0.03 -4.84
C VAL A 256 -5.76 -1.45 -4.68
N GLU A 257 -6.73 -2.24 -4.23
CA GLU A 257 -6.56 -3.67 -3.98
C GLU A 257 -6.43 -4.46 -5.29
N GLY A 258 -7.27 -4.13 -6.28
CA GLY A 258 -7.23 -4.72 -7.61
C GLY A 258 -5.87 -4.55 -8.29
N LEU A 259 -5.28 -3.36 -8.17
CA LEU A 259 -3.94 -3.07 -8.66
C LEU A 259 -2.87 -3.90 -7.93
N ALA A 260 -2.90 -3.97 -6.59
CA ALA A 260 -1.95 -4.80 -5.84
C ALA A 260 -2.04 -6.28 -6.25
N MET A 261 -3.25 -6.82 -6.39
CA MET A 261 -3.49 -8.20 -6.84
C MET A 261 -3.07 -8.46 -8.29
N TYR A 262 -3.05 -7.44 -9.16
CA TYR A 262 -2.55 -7.58 -10.52
C TYR A 262 -1.04 -7.91 -10.55
N TYR A 263 -0.30 -7.51 -9.52
CA TYR A 263 1.12 -7.80 -9.37
C TYR A 263 1.41 -9.05 -8.50
N GLU A 264 0.40 -9.67 -7.87
CA GLU A 264 0.49 -10.91 -7.04
C GLU A 264 0.87 -12.19 -7.82
N THR A 265 1.43 -12.08 -9.02
CA THR A 265 1.94 -13.20 -9.82
C THR A 265 3.48 -13.18 -9.86
N PRO A 266 4.16 -13.39 -8.71
CA PRO A 266 5.61 -13.32 -8.66
C PRO A 266 6.26 -14.44 -9.45
N ASP A 267 7.21 -14.09 -10.32
CA ASP A 267 8.12 -15.07 -10.90
C ASP A 267 9.24 -15.37 -9.89
N LEU A 268 9.02 -16.36 -9.02
CA LEU A 268 9.99 -16.80 -8.02
C LEU A 268 11.07 -17.74 -8.57
N SER A 269 10.98 -18.11 -9.85
CA SER A 269 11.93 -19.01 -10.52
C SER A 269 13.12 -18.27 -11.14
N SER A 270 12.89 -17.02 -11.58
CA SER A 270 13.93 -16.19 -12.17
C SER A 270 14.68 -15.36 -11.13
N LYS A 271 16.02 -15.30 -11.22
CA LYS A 271 16.85 -14.40 -10.39
C LYS A 271 16.95 -12.98 -10.94
N ARG A 272 16.57 -12.75 -12.20
CA ARG A 272 16.80 -11.48 -12.93
C ARG A 272 15.54 -10.84 -13.50
N SER A 273 14.53 -11.63 -13.83
CA SER A 273 13.30 -11.17 -14.47
C SER A 273 12.12 -11.26 -13.51
N TRP A 274 11.14 -10.40 -13.70
CA TRP A 274 9.80 -10.56 -13.16
C TRP A 274 8.87 -10.75 -14.36
N SER A 275 8.90 -11.94 -14.94
CA SER A 275 8.18 -12.21 -16.20
C SER A 275 6.67 -12.33 -16.01
N GLY A 276 6.21 -12.43 -14.76
CA GLY A 276 4.82 -12.71 -14.41
C GLY A 276 3.87 -11.52 -14.29
N ILE A 277 4.32 -10.26 -14.43
CA ILE A 277 3.41 -9.09 -14.29
C ILE A 277 2.30 -9.19 -15.33
N GLY A 278 1.05 -9.09 -14.87
CA GLY A 278 -0.11 -9.15 -15.74
C GLY A 278 -0.46 -10.54 -16.25
N ASN A 279 0.18 -11.60 -15.74
CA ASN A 279 -0.35 -12.94 -15.86
C ASN A 279 -1.68 -13.09 -15.09
N VAL A 280 -2.42 -14.13 -15.43
CA VAL A 280 -3.65 -14.46 -14.73
C VAL A 280 -3.29 -14.92 -13.31
N ASN A 281 -3.84 -14.23 -12.30
CA ASN A 281 -3.81 -14.71 -10.93
C ASN A 281 -4.92 -15.76 -10.77
N TYR A 282 -4.59 -17.03 -11.01
CA TYR A 282 -5.58 -18.10 -11.05
C TYR A 282 -6.35 -18.27 -9.74
N ALA A 283 -5.72 -18.03 -8.59
CA ALA A 283 -6.40 -18.08 -7.30
C ALA A 283 -7.54 -17.05 -7.21
N ARG A 284 -7.33 -15.83 -7.71
CA ARG A 284 -8.37 -14.78 -7.77
C ARG A 284 -9.38 -15.06 -8.87
N TRP A 285 -8.91 -15.51 -10.03
CA TRP A 285 -9.78 -15.87 -11.16
C TRP A 285 -10.76 -16.98 -10.81
N ASP A 286 -10.30 -18.06 -10.21
CA ASP A 286 -11.14 -19.19 -9.84
C ASP A 286 -12.18 -18.81 -8.80
N LEU A 287 -11.80 -18.03 -7.78
CA LEU A 287 -12.74 -17.53 -6.79
C LEU A 287 -13.77 -16.59 -7.42
N PHE A 288 -13.33 -15.66 -8.27
CA PHE A 288 -14.23 -14.77 -9.00
C PHE A 288 -15.23 -15.57 -9.84
N ARG A 289 -14.77 -16.55 -10.62
CA ARG A 289 -15.61 -17.40 -11.47
C ARG A 289 -16.65 -18.18 -10.66
N GLN A 290 -16.24 -18.77 -9.53
CA GLN A 290 -17.15 -19.46 -8.61
C GLN A 290 -18.22 -18.52 -8.08
N ASN A 291 -17.83 -17.31 -7.64
CA ASN A 291 -18.76 -16.31 -7.13
C ASN A 291 -19.71 -15.78 -8.22
N TYR A 292 -19.21 -15.60 -9.44
CA TYR A 292 -20.01 -15.17 -10.58
C TYR A 292 -21.07 -16.21 -10.93
N SER A 293 -20.68 -17.49 -11.05
CA SER A 293 -21.61 -18.60 -11.30
C SER A 293 -22.64 -18.79 -10.18
N ALA A 294 -22.28 -18.45 -8.94
CA ALA A 294 -23.18 -18.50 -7.80
C ALA A 294 -24.07 -17.26 -7.62
N GLY A 295 -23.98 -16.26 -8.51
CA GLY A 295 -24.76 -15.02 -8.41
C GLY A 295 -24.36 -14.12 -7.24
N LYS A 296 -23.12 -14.24 -6.74
CA LYS A 296 -22.61 -13.50 -5.57
C LYS A 296 -21.82 -12.24 -5.92
N VAL A 297 -21.59 -11.98 -7.21
CA VAL A 297 -20.87 -10.80 -7.70
C VAL A 297 -21.81 -9.60 -7.78
N GLY A 298 -21.34 -8.44 -7.31
CA GLY A 298 -22.12 -7.20 -7.36
C GLY A 298 -22.15 -6.58 -8.76
N THR A 299 -22.83 -5.44 -8.89
CA THR A 299 -22.75 -4.64 -10.13
C THR A 299 -21.46 -3.83 -10.15
N LEU A 300 -20.96 -3.49 -11.34
CA LEU A 300 -19.81 -2.59 -11.49
C LEU A 300 -20.03 -1.27 -10.73
N LYS A 301 -21.23 -0.69 -10.85
CA LYS A 301 -21.60 0.53 -10.12
C LYS A 301 -21.40 0.37 -8.61
N SER A 302 -21.87 -0.74 -8.02
CA SER A 302 -21.72 -0.98 -6.59
C SER A 302 -20.26 -1.08 -6.15
N LEU A 303 -19.39 -1.62 -7.00
CA LEU A 303 -17.96 -1.72 -6.74
C LEU A 303 -17.28 -0.34 -6.79
N ILE A 304 -17.68 0.52 -7.73
CA ILE A 304 -17.12 1.87 -7.91
C ILE A 304 -17.47 2.79 -6.73
N VAL A 305 -18.75 2.81 -6.32
CA VAL A 305 -19.26 3.85 -5.42
C VAL A 305 -19.25 3.45 -3.95
N ASP A 306 -18.98 2.19 -3.60
CA ASP A 306 -19.15 1.70 -2.23
C ASP A 306 -18.07 0.72 -1.77
N ASP A 307 -17.23 1.17 -0.83
CA ASP A 307 -16.19 0.36 -0.22
C ASP A 307 -16.70 -0.55 0.92
N ASN A 308 -17.98 -0.52 1.30
CA ASN A 308 -18.47 -1.31 2.43
C ASN A 308 -18.26 -2.81 2.24
N ARG A 309 -18.44 -3.33 1.02
CA ARG A 309 -18.26 -4.77 0.74
C ARG A 309 -16.78 -5.19 0.84
N ILE A 310 -15.85 -4.30 0.49
CA ILE A 310 -14.41 -4.61 0.56
C ILE A 310 -13.86 -4.43 1.99
N ARG A 311 -14.40 -3.48 2.75
CA ARG A 311 -14.04 -3.21 4.15
C ARG A 311 -14.62 -4.23 5.12
N ASN A 312 -15.71 -4.91 4.77
CA ASN A 312 -16.32 -5.93 5.61
C ASN A 312 -15.52 -7.24 5.54
N PRO A 313 -14.92 -7.72 6.65
CA PRO A 313 -14.09 -8.93 6.66
C PRO A 313 -14.79 -10.20 6.17
N ARG A 314 -16.12 -10.25 6.23
CA ARG A 314 -16.92 -11.40 5.75
C ARG A 314 -17.04 -11.47 4.24
N THR A 315 -16.87 -10.35 3.54
CA THR A 315 -17.03 -10.26 2.08
C THR A 315 -15.75 -9.82 1.37
N ALA A 316 -14.76 -9.32 2.10
CA ALA A 316 -13.51 -8.77 1.56
C ALA A 316 -12.81 -9.70 0.57
N VAL A 317 -12.70 -11.00 0.89
CA VAL A 317 -12.00 -11.99 0.05
C VAL A 317 -12.68 -12.15 -1.33
N ASP A 318 -14.02 -12.15 -1.34
CA ASP A 318 -14.79 -12.27 -2.57
C ASP A 318 -14.68 -10.98 -3.42
N VAL A 319 -14.75 -9.82 -2.76
CA VAL A 319 -14.61 -8.52 -3.44
C VAL A 319 -13.19 -8.28 -3.93
N TYR A 320 -12.19 -8.87 -3.28
CA TYR A 320 -10.82 -8.88 -3.78
C TYR A 320 -10.71 -9.63 -5.11
N ALA A 321 -11.32 -10.81 -5.21
CA ALA A 321 -11.37 -11.52 -6.49
C ALA A 321 -12.08 -10.70 -7.58
N GLU A 322 -13.19 -10.03 -7.24
CA GLU A 322 -13.91 -9.12 -8.14
C GLU A 322 -13.04 -7.92 -8.57
N SER A 323 -12.32 -7.31 -7.63
CA SER A 323 -11.44 -6.15 -7.86
C SER A 323 -10.25 -6.49 -8.76
N TRP A 324 -9.65 -7.66 -8.56
CA TRP A 324 -8.61 -8.18 -9.45
C TRP A 324 -9.16 -8.41 -10.86
N ALA A 325 -10.33 -9.04 -10.98
CA ALA A 325 -10.92 -9.35 -12.29
C ALA A 325 -11.18 -8.07 -13.10
N TRP A 326 -11.77 -7.05 -12.47
CA TRP A 326 -11.98 -5.74 -13.10
C TRP A 326 -10.67 -5.06 -13.46
N THR A 327 -9.69 -5.03 -12.55
CA THR A 327 -8.39 -4.41 -12.83
C THR A 327 -7.67 -5.10 -13.98
N TYR A 328 -7.66 -6.43 -14.00
CA TYR A 328 -7.08 -7.23 -15.09
C TYR A 328 -7.76 -6.90 -16.42
N PHE A 329 -9.09 -6.83 -16.44
CA PHE A 329 -9.85 -6.47 -17.64
C PHE A 329 -9.50 -5.07 -18.14
N LEU A 330 -9.58 -4.06 -17.28
CA LEU A 330 -9.36 -2.67 -17.68
C LEU A 330 -7.92 -2.45 -18.14
N LEU A 331 -6.92 -3.00 -17.45
CA LEU A 331 -5.52 -2.89 -17.89
C LEU A 331 -5.24 -3.61 -19.22
N LYS A 332 -5.98 -4.67 -19.54
CA LYS A 332 -5.75 -5.46 -20.75
C LYS A 332 -6.48 -4.93 -21.98
N TRP A 333 -7.67 -4.36 -21.80
CA TRP A 333 -8.53 -3.94 -22.91
C TRP A 333 -8.85 -2.44 -22.94
N HIS A 334 -8.67 -1.72 -21.83
CA HIS A 334 -8.89 -0.28 -21.70
C HIS A 334 -7.71 0.43 -20.98
N PRO A 335 -6.44 0.18 -21.39
CA PRO A 335 -5.28 0.67 -20.65
C PRO A 335 -5.17 2.20 -20.64
N GLN A 336 -5.60 2.88 -21.71
CA GLN A 336 -5.54 4.33 -21.81
C GLN A 336 -6.55 4.99 -20.87
N GLU A 337 -7.76 4.46 -20.80
CA GLU A 337 -8.83 4.89 -19.91
C GLU A 337 -8.46 4.61 -18.45
N TYR A 338 -7.84 3.46 -18.17
CA TYR A 338 -7.33 3.14 -16.82
C TYR A 338 -6.24 4.11 -16.38
N VAL A 339 -5.31 4.46 -17.27
CA VAL A 339 -4.28 5.47 -17.02
C VAL A 339 -4.89 6.85 -16.81
N ALA A 340 -5.89 7.23 -17.61
CA ALA A 340 -6.61 8.49 -17.45
C ALA A 340 -7.32 8.55 -16.09
N TYR A 341 -7.96 7.45 -15.67
CA TYR A 341 -8.63 7.35 -14.38
C TYR A 341 -7.67 7.49 -13.21
N LEU A 342 -6.51 6.81 -13.25
CA LEU A 342 -5.48 6.98 -12.23
C LEU A 342 -4.95 8.42 -12.14
N LYS A 343 -4.73 9.07 -13.29
CA LYS A 343 -4.29 10.49 -13.33
C LYS A 343 -5.36 11.43 -12.76
N LEU A 344 -6.64 11.18 -13.08
CA LEU A 344 -7.76 11.95 -12.54
C LEU A 344 -7.80 11.81 -11.02
N LEU A 345 -7.75 10.58 -10.49
CA LEU A 345 -7.76 10.35 -9.05
C LEU A 345 -6.54 10.98 -8.37
N ALA A 346 -5.33 10.82 -8.92
CA ALA A 346 -4.11 11.40 -8.34
C ALA A 346 -4.12 12.93 -8.26
N ALA A 347 -4.95 13.61 -9.07
CA ALA A 347 -5.09 15.07 -9.06
C ALA A 347 -6.11 15.59 -8.03
N LYS A 348 -6.84 14.70 -7.35
CA LYS A 348 -7.86 15.09 -6.36
C LYS A 348 -7.23 15.70 -5.10
N PRO A 349 -8.00 16.55 -4.38
CA PRO A 349 -7.53 17.14 -3.13
C PRO A 349 -7.32 16.08 -2.03
N LEU A 350 -6.29 16.30 -1.21
CA LEU A 350 -6.00 15.50 -0.02
C LEU A 350 -7.10 15.66 1.04
N LEU A 351 -7.35 14.59 1.80
CA LEU A 351 -8.27 14.55 2.95
C LEU A 351 -9.70 14.98 2.62
N ARG A 352 -10.11 14.82 1.36
CA ARG A 352 -11.48 14.99 0.92
C ARG A 352 -12.01 13.65 0.43
N LEU A 353 -13.10 13.22 1.04
CA LEU A 353 -13.84 12.05 0.59
C LEU A 353 -14.83 12.46 -0.50
N ASP A 354 -14.91 11.66 -1.55
CA ASP A 354 -15.93 11.84 -2.56
C ASP A 354 -17.22 11.13 -2.15
N ASP A 355 -18.34 11.71 -2.55
CA ASP A 355 -19.61 11.03 -2.45
C ASP A 355 -19.78 10.00 -3.59
N ARG A 356 -20.88 9.25 -3.52
CA ARG A 356 -21.19 8.20 -4.49
C ARG A 356 -21.40 8.75 -5.90
N GLU A 357 -21.89 9.97 -6.04
CA GLU A 357 -22.18 10.58 -7.34
C GLU A 357 -20.88 11.03 -8.01
N GLN A 358 -19.99 11.66 -7.25
CA GLN A 358 -18.67 12.08 -7.73
C GLN A 358 -17.81 10.87 -8.14
N ARG A 359 -17.74 9.82 -7.31
CA ARG A 359 -17.00 8.59 -7.67
C ARG A 359 -17.51 7.95 -8.98
N LEU A 360 -18.83 7.97 -9.19
CA LEU A 360 -19.42 7.47 -10.42
C LEU A 360 -19.07 8.37 -11.62
N ALA A 361 -19.21 9.68 -11.46
CA ALA A 361 -18.91 10.66 -12.49
C ALA A 361 -17.44 10.59 -12.94
N ASP A 362 -16.51 10.45 -12.00
CA ASP A 362 -15.08 10.31 -12.29
C ASP A 362 -14.77 9.05 -13.10
N PHE A 363 -15.43 7.93 -12.76
CA PHE A 363 -15.28 6.71 -13.53
C PHE A 363 -15.86 6.86 -14.95
N GLN A 364 -17.07 7.43 -15.07
CA GLN A 364 -17.73 7.64 -16.35
C GLN A 364 -16.98 8.64 -17.24
N ALA A 365 -16.30 9.63 -16.66
CA ALA A 365 -15.45 10.57 -17.39
C ALA A 365 -14.28 9.88 -18.12
N CYS A 366 -13.84 8.70 -17.64
CA CYS A 366 -12.75 7.95 -18.24
C CYS A 366 -13.23 6.75 -19.09
N PHE A 367 -14.28 6.05 -18.65
CA PHE A 367 -14.73 4.79 -19.27
C PHE A 367 -16.06 4.91 -20.03
N GLY A 368 -16.67 6.10 -20.05
CA GLY A 368 -17.97 6.36 -20.67
C GLY A 368 -19.16 6.11 -19.74
N GLU A 369 -20.32 6.63 -20.14
CA GLU A 369 -21.54 6.60 -19.31
C GLU A 369 -22.23 5.23 -19.28
N ASN A 370 -22.04 4.42 -20.34
CA ASN A 370 -22.72 3.13 -20.52
C ASN A 370 -22.03 1.98 -19.77
N LEU A 371 -22.22 1.92 -18.45
CA LEU A 371 -21.63 0.88 -17.61
C LEU A 371 -22.11 -0.55 -17.96
N GLU A 372 -23.32 -0.68 -18.50
CA GLU A 372 -23.87 -1.99 -18.88
C GLU A 372 -23.12 -2.56 -20.10
N GLU A 373 -22.82 -1.73 -21.09
CA GLU A 373 -22.00 -2.13 -22.23
C GLU A 373 -20.60 -2.58 -21.80
N LEU A 374 -19.96 -1.82 -20.90
CA LEU A 374 -18.66 -2.19 -20.34
C LEU A 374 -18.73 -3.52 -19.57
N GLN A 375 -19.79 -3.73 -18.78
CA GLN A 375 -20.01 -4.97 -18.04
C GLN A 375 -20.30 -6.18 -18.96
N ASN A 376 -21.02 -5.96 -20.06
CA ASN A 376 -21.23 -6.96 -21.08
C ASN A 376 -19.92 -7.30 -21.81
N GLU A 377 -19.07 -6.31 -22.12
CA GLU A 377 -17.74 -6.57 -22.66
C GLU A 377 -16.87 -7.34 -21.67
N PHE A 378 -16.80 -6.89 -20.42
CA PHE A 378 -16.10 -7.58 -19.34
C PHE A 378 -16.46 -9.05 -19.30
N THR A 379 -17.76 -9.37 -19.27
CA THR A 379 -18.25 -10.75 -19.23
C THR A 379 -17.78 -11.55 -20.45
N ARG A 380 -17.94 -11.01 -21.67
CA ARG A 380 -17.51 -11.69 -22.92
C ARG A 380 -16.00 -11.91 -22.99
N ARG A 381 -15.19 -10.96 -22.51
CA ARG A 381 -13.72 -11.02 -22.55
C ARG A 381 -13.18 -11.97 -21.49
N MET A 382 -13.66 -11.85 -20.26
CA MET A 382 -13.19 -12.64 -19.13
C MET A 382 -13.52 -14.13 -19.28
N GLN A 383 -14.65 -14.49 -19.90
CA GLN A 383 -14.98 -15.88 -20.24
C GLN A 383 -13.96 -16.57 -21.17
N ARG A 384 -13.11 -15.81 -21.88
CA ARG A 384 -12.08 -16.36 -22.77
C ARG A 384 -10.76 -16.67 -22.07
N ILE A 385 -10.62 -16.30 -20.80
CA ILE A 385 -9.47 -16.68 -19.99
C ILE A 385 -9.56 -18.19 -19.73
N LYS A 386 -8.54 -18.91 -20.18
CA LYS A 386 -8.43 -20.36 -20.02
C LYS A 386 -7.90 -20.73 -18.66
#